data_AF-A0A6S6SQZ6-F1
#
_entry.id   AF-A0A6S6SQZ6-F1
#
_cell.length_a   1.000
_cell.length_b   1.000
_cell.length_c   1.000
_cell.angle_alpha   90.00
_cell.angle_beta   90.00
_cell.angle_gamma   90.00
#
_symmetry.space_group_name_H-M   'P 1'
#
loop_
_entity.id
_entity.type
_entity.pdbx_description
1 polymer ?
#
loop_
_entity_poly.entity_id
_entity_poly.type
_entity_poly.pdbx_seq_one_letter_code
_entity_poly.pdbx_strand_id
1 'polypeptide(L)'
;MTITATQLKQQTYLLDSAIKEDIQVTKRDRPFVVIVDAKRYEELLANQLKEKKDTKALLKEFNKLSKNVSTIDTDIDIIKMEDEMYSDIF
;
A
#
# COMPACT_ATOMS: atom_id res chain seq x y z
N MET A 1 7.80 -3.75 -18.39
CA MET A 1 7.27 -4.17 -19.71
C MET A 1 5.87 -4.82 -19.60
N THR A 2 5.02 -4.74 -20.63
CA THR A 2 3.71 -5.47 -20.67
C THR A 2 3.63 -6.37 -21.90
N ILE A 3 3.29 -7.65 -21.71
CA ILE A 3 3.18 -8.66 -22.79
C ILE A 3 1.95 -9.55 -22.62
N THR A 4 1.54 -10.24 -23.68
CA THR A 4 0.47 -11.25 -23.60
C THR A 4 1.02 -12.62 -23.19
N ALA A 5 0.18 -13.45 -22.57
CA ALA A 5 0.54 -14.82 -22.21
C ALA A 5 0.99 -15.66 -23.43
N THR A 6 0.40 -15.42 -24.60
CA THR A 6 0.78 -16.10 -25.85
C THR A 6 2.18 -15.69 -26.31
N GLN A 7 2.49 -14.38 -26.28
CA GLN A 7 3.82 -13.87 -26.61
C GLN A 7 4.88 -14.44 -25.67
N LEU A 8 4.60 -14.45 -24.36
CA LEU A 8 5.52 -15.03 -23.38
C LEU A 8 5.80 -16.52 -23.65
N LYS A 9 4.77 -17.29 -24.04
CA LYS A 9 4.91 -18.71 -24.37
C LYS A 9 5.75 -18.94 -25.64
N GLN A 10 5.63 -18.06 -26.63
CA GLN A 10 6.36 -18.15 -27.90
C GLN A 10 7.78 -17.58 -27.83
N GLN A 11 8.03 -16.63 -26.91
CA GLN A 11 9.25 -15.85 -26.80
C GLN A 11 9.80 -15.93 -25.37
N THR A 12 10.31 -17.11 -24.99
CA THR A 12 10.82 -17.36 -23.63
C THR A 12 12.01 -16.49 -23.25
N TYR A 13 12.79 -15.99 -24.22
CA TYR A 13 13.90 -15.05 -23.99
C TYR A 13 13.45 -13.73 -23.34
N LEU A 14 12.16 -13.37 -23.43
CA LEU A 14 11.63 -12.21 -22.73
C LEU A 14 11.71 -12.36 -21.21
N LEU A 15 11.86 -13.57 -20.68
CA LEU A 15 12.11 -13.79 -19.25
C LEU A 15 13.46 -13.23 -18.80
N ASP A 16 14.45 -13.11 -19.68
CA ASP A 16 15.74 -12.50 -19.34
C ASP A 16 15.58 -11.01 -19.02
N SER A 17 14.58 -10.35 -19.63
CA SER A 17 14.20 -8.97 -19.30
C SER A 17 13.64 -8.84 -17.89
N ALA A 18 13.08 -9.92 -17.31
CA ALA A 18 12.51 -9.91 -15.95
C ALA A 18 13.57 -9.67 -14.86
N ILE A 19 14.85 -9.89 -15.19
CA ILE A 19 16.00 -9.60 -14.31
C ILE A 19 16.21 -8.08 -14.18
N LYS A 20 15.91 -7.31 -15.24
CA LYS A 20 16.14 -5.86 -15.29
C LYS A 20 14.90 -5.05 -14.98
N GLU A 21 13.73 -5.53 -15.40
CA GLU A 21 12.46 -4.81 -15.24
C GLU A 21 11.30 -5.77 -14.97
N ASP A 22 10.24 -5.25 -14.36
CA ASP A 22 9.07 -6.05 -14.02
C ASP A 22 8.23 -6.28 -15.29
N ILE A 23 7.76 -7.51 -15.49
CA ILE A 23 6.97 -7.88 -16.67
C ILE A 23 5.53 -8.14 -16.26
N GLN A 24 4.63 -7.29 -16.73
CA GLN A 24 3.20 -7.50 -16.60
C GLN A 24 2.71 -8.41 -17.73
N VAL A 25 2.12 -9.54 -17.37
CA VAL A 25 1.53 -10.48 -18.32
C VAL A 25 0.01 -10.30 -18.34
N THR A 26 -0.52 -10.14 -19.54
CA THR A 26 -1.95 -9.98 -19.80
C THR A 26 -2.54 -11.22 -20.45
N LYS A 27 -3.81 -11.50 -20.16
CA LYS A 27 -4.60 -12.54 -20.81
C LYS A 27 -5.98 -11.98 -21.14
N ARG A 28 -6.37 -12.03 -22.42
CA ARG A 28 -7.61 -11.40 -22.92
C ARG A 28 -7.68 -9.91 -22.51
N ASP A 29 -6.58 -9.20 -22.73
CA ASP A 29 -6.40 -7.76 -22.44
C ASP A 29 -6.59 -7.35 -20.97
N ARG A 30 -6.58 -8.32 -20.05
CA ARG A 30 -6.61 -8.06 -18.61
C ARG A 30 -5.27 -8.43 -17.97
N PRO A 31 -4.74 -7.59 -17.06
CA PRO A 31 -3.58 -7.97 -16.26
C PRO A 31 -3.90 -9.24 -15.49
N PHE A 32 -3.00 -10.23 -15.57
CA PHE A 32 -3.20 -11.54 -14.97
C PHE A 32 -2.13 -11.84 -13.94
N VAL A 33 -0.86 -11.65 -14.28
CA VAL A 33 0.28 -11.86 -13.38
C VAL A 33 1.39 -10.85 -13.66
N VAL A 34 2.27 -10.66 -12.68
CA VAL A 34 3.51 -9.89 -12.83
C VAL A 34 4.68 -10.83 -12.55
N ILE A 35 5.69 -10.81 -13.40
CA ILE A 35 6.93 -11.56 -13.25
C ILE A 35 8.00 -10.58 -12.77
N VAL A 36 8.68 -10.98 -11.69
CA VAL A 36 9.75 -10.23 -11.04
C VAL A 36 10.90 -11.17 -10.73
N ASP A 37 12.11 -10.61 -10.65
CA ASP A 37 13.27 -11.35 -10.15
C ASP A 37 13.05 -11.86 -8.72
N ALA A 38 13.55 -13.06 -8.44
CA ALA A 38 13.34 -13.73 -7.16
C ALA A 38 13.96 -12.95 -5.98
N LYS A 39 15.16 -12.38 -6.15
CA LYS A 39 15.82 -11.61 -5.08
C LYS A 39 15.03 -10.34 -4.78
N ARG A 40 14.59 -9.66 -5.82
CA ARG A 40 13.75 -8.46 -5.68
C ARG A 40 12.43 -8.77 -4.97
N TYR A 41 11.82 -9.92 -5.26
CA TYR A 41 10.62 -10.37 -4.56
C TYR A 41 10.87 -10.59 -3.05
N GLU A 42 11.99 -11.22 -2.68
CA GLU A 42 12.37 -11.41 -1.28
C GLU A 42 12.62 -10.07 -0.56
N GLU A 43 13.28 -9.12 -1.21
CA GLU A 43 13.49 -7.76 -0.67
C GLU A 43 12.15 -7.04 -0.42
N LEU A 44 11.21 -7.13 -1.37
CA LEU A 44 9.87 -6.54 -1.23
C LEU A 44 9.12 -7.15 -0.05
N LEU A 45 9.19 -8.48 0.14
CA LEU A 45 8.60 -9.16 1.29
C LEU A 45 9.23 -8.70 2.62
N ALA A 46 10.55 -8.59 2.65
CA ALA A 46 11.27 -8.13 3.84
C ALA A 46 10.90 -6.68 4.21
N ASN A 47 10.77 -5.80 3.22
CA ASN A 47 10.35 -4.42 3.43
C ASN A 47 8.91 -4.32 3.93
N GLN A 48 7.99 -5.10 3.36
CA GLN A 48 6.60 -5.13 3.81
C GLN A 48 6.48 -5.58 5.28
N LEU A 49 7.33 -6.51 5.73
CA LEU A 49 7.39 -6.95 7.11
C LEU A 49 7.96 -5.89 8.06
N LYS A 50 8.93 -5.08 7.60
CA LYS A 50 9.47 -3.95 8.37
C LYS A 50 8.45 -2.82 8.51
N GLU A 51 7.83 -2.39 7.42
CA GLU A 51 6.84 -1.31 7.43
C GLU A 51 5.64 -1.60 8.34
N LYS A 52 5.15 -2.86 8.35
CA LYS A 52 4.08 -3.28 9.28
C LYS A 52 4.48 -3.22 10.75
N LYS A 53 5.76 -3.37 11.08
CA LYS A 53 6.25 -3.22 12.45
C LYS A 53 6.28 -1.76 12.85
N ASP A 54 6.72 -0.88 11.96
CA ASP A 54 6.80 0.55 12.22
C ASP A 54 5.41 1.20 12.34
N THR A 55 4.44 0.83 11.50
CA THR A 55 3.07 1.36 11.64
C THR A 55 2.41 0.93 12.95
N LYS A 56 2.61 -0.32 13.40
CA LYS A 56 2.08 -0.77 14.69
C LYS A 56 2.74 -0.08 15.88
N ALA A 57 4.04 0.20 15.79
CA ALA A 57 4.75 0.96 16.81
C ALA A 57 4.25 2.41 16.86
N LEU A 58 4.14 3.08 15.71
CA LEU A 58 3.61 4.44 15.59
C LEU A 58 2.16 4.55 16.08
N LEU A 59 1.29 3.60 15.73
CA LEU A 59 -0.09 3.53 16.24
C LEU A 59 -0.14 3.36 17.76
N LYS A 60 0.78 2.59 18.34
CA LYS A 60 0.86 2.37 19.78
C LYS A 60 1.35 3.63 20.50
N GLU A 61 2.32 4.33 19.94
CA GLU A 61 2.80 5.62 20.44
C GLU A 61 1.72 6.69 20.33
N PHE A 62 1.04 6.78 19.20
CA PHE A 62 -0.09 7.69 18.99
C PHE A 62 -1.22 7.44 19.99
N ASN A 63 -1.62 6.18 20.19
CA ASN A 63 -2.64 5.82 21.19
C ASN A 63 -2.21 6.15 22.63
N LYS A 64 -0.92 6.03 22.95
CA LYS A 64 -0.39 6.42 24.26
C LYS A 64 -0.40 7.94 24.43
N LEU A 65 -0.08 8.69 23.38
CA LEU A 65 -0.18 10.15 23.38
C LEU A 65 -1.63 10.61 23.54
N SER A 66 -2.56 10.05 22.75
CA SER A 66 -3.99 10.37 22.79
C SER A 66 -4.62 10.14 24.17
N LYS A 67 -4.28 9.03 24.84
CA LYS A 67 -4.74 8.79 26.22
C LYS A 67 -4.24 9.81 27.24
N ASN A 68 -3.07 10.40 27.01
CA ASN A 68 -2.52 11.44 27.89
C ASN A 68 -3.11 12.82 27.56
N VAL A 69 -3.59 13.04 26.34
CA VAL A 69 -4.32 14.24 25.94
C VAL A 69 -5.76 14.20 26.51
N SER A 70 -6.43 13.05 26.51
CA SER A 70 -7.78 12.93 27.09
C SER A 70 -7.84 13.12 28.62
N THR A 71 -6.69 13.14 29.30
CA THR A 71 -6.61 13.48 30.73
C THR A 71 -6.37 14.97 31.00
N ILE A 72 -6.12 15.78 29.97
CA ILE A 72 -5.90 17.22 30.09
C ILE A 72 -7.20 18.01 29.83
N ASP A 73 -8.20 17.41 29.15
CA ASP A 73 -9.44 18.08 28.72
C ASP A 73 -10.65 17.82 29.62
N THR A 74 -10.52 18.03 30.94
CA THR A 74 -11.73 18.44 31.69
C THR A 74 -12.04 19.93 31.51
N ASP A 75 -11.17 20.71 30.85
CA ASP A 75 -11.32 22.17 30.69
C ASP A 75 -11.06 22.72 29.26
N ILE A 76 -11.03 21.87 28.22
CA ILE A 76 -11.03 22.39 26.84
C ILE A 76 -12.38 22.12 26.22
N ASP A 77 -13.17 23.19 26.13
CA ASP A 77 -14.33 23.29 25.25
C ASP A 77 -13.89 22.95 23.82
N ILE A 78 -14.05 21.68 23.43
CA ILE A 78 -14.05 21.27 22.03
C ILE A 78 -15.29 21.93 21.43
N ILE A 79 -15.07 23.13 20.88
CA ILE A 79 -16.04 23.94 20.17
C ILE A 79 -16.81 23.00 19.23
N LYS A 80 -18.12 22.91 19.48
CA LYS A 80 -19.09 22.24 18.63
C LYS A 80 -18.88 22.66 17.17
N MET A 81 -18.25 21.81 16.36
CA MET A 81 -18.14 22.00 14.91
C MET A 81 -18.83 20.84 14.16
N GLU A 82 -19.85 20.22 14.76
CA GLU A 82 -20.63 19.15 14.10
C GLU A 82 -21.89 19.65 13.39
N ASP A 83 -22.40 20.85 13.67
CA ASP A 83 -23.74 21.25 13.20
C ASP A 83 -23.79 22.15 11.94
N GLU A 84 -22.66 22.61 11.38
CA GLU A 84 -22.68 23.55 10.23
C GLU A 84 -22.22 22.98 8.88
N MET A 85 -21.76 21.73 8.80
CA MET A 85 -21.28 21.17 7.52
C MET A 85 -22.35 20.47 6.65
N TYR A 86 -23.61 20.43 7.10
CA TYR A 86 -24.71 19.76 6.37
C TYR A 86 -25.80 20.72 5.83
N SER A 87 -25.61 22.04 5.91
CA SER A 87 -26.60 22.99 5.36
C SER A 87 -26.40 23.33 3.89
N ASP A 88 -25.25 23.01 3.29
CA ASP A 88 -24.93 23.42 1.91
C ASP A 88 -25.34 22.39 0.85
N ILE A 89 -26.18 21.43 1.21
CA ILE A 89 -26.67 20.38 0.30
C ILE A 89 -28.21 20.30 0.32
N PHE A 90 -28.92 21.43 0.24
CA PHE A 90 -30.30 21.49 -0.27
C PHE A 90 -30.61 22.86 -0.89
#